data_AF-A0A2V6RNX2-F1
#
_entry.id   AF-A0A2V6RNX2-F1
#
_cell.length_a   1.000
_cell.length_b   1.000
_cell.length_c   1.000
_cell.angle_alpha   90.00
_cell.angle_beta   90.00
_cell.angle_gamma   90.00
#
_symmetry.space_group_name_H-M   'P 1'
#
loop_
_entity.id
_entity.type
_entity.pdbx_description
1 polymer ?
#
loop_
_entity_poly.entity_id
_entity_poly.type
_entity_poly.pdbx_seq_one_letter_code
_entity_poly.pdbx_strand_id
1 'polypeptide(L)'
;MRLAQALPGDHASLAAVQGCTARVIARWGDALLDALARAQALPESELPVLERRPRLRIAGAVQRRIERLRLWRAEAAPRAGLEPGLVLPNRLIGAIAQAGPRDVAELAAVEGVRRWRADVFGTEILAALASA
;
A
#
# COMPACT_ATOMS: atom_id res chain seq x y z
N MET A 1 4.46 2.00 21.08
CA MET A 1 5.82 1.47 20.83
C MET A 1 6.79 1.82 21.94
N ARG A 2 6.94 3.09 22.36
CA ARG A 2 7.95 3.49 23.37
C ARG A 2 7.86 2.75 24.72
N LEU A 3 6.66 2.55 25.25
CA LEU A 3 6.45 1.76 26.49
C LEU A 3 6.97 0.32 26.39
N ALA A 4 6.68 -0.36 25.28
CA ALA A 4 7.12 -1.74 25.05
C ALA A 4 8.63 -1.87 24.82
N GLN A 5 9.32 -0.78 24.46
CA GLN A 5 10.77 -0.74 24.28
C GLN A 5 11.49 -0.38 25.58
N ALA A 6 10.95 0.58 26.34
CA ALA A 6 11.55 1.05 27.58
C ALA A 6 11.26 0.13 28.78
N LEU A 7 10.17 -0.65 28.73
CA LEU A 7 9.76 -1.61 29.77
C LEU A 7 9.86 -1.03 31.21
N PRO A 8 9.22 0.12 31.49
CA PRO A 8 9.29 0.74 32.81
C PRO A 8 8.69 -0.17 33.89
N GLY A 9 9.39 -0.31 35.01
CA GLY A 9 8.98 -1.14 36.15
C GLY A 9 8.29 -0.36 37.27
N ASP A 10 8.25 0.97 37.19
CA ASP A 10 7.67 1.82 38.22
C ASP A 10 7.08 3.13 37.64
N HIS A 11 6.43 3.91 38.50
CA HIS A 11 5.79 5.16 38.11
C HIS A 11 6.80 6.24 37.69
N ALA A 12 8.02 6.21 38.24
CA ALA A 12 9.08 7.17 37.91
C ALA A 12 9.63 6.94 36.49
N SER A 13 9.90 5.69 36.15
CA SER A 13 10.32 5.25 34.82
C SER A 13 9.19 5.41 33.79
N LEU A 14 7.92 5.23 34.18
CA LEU A 14 6.79 5.61 33.34
C LEU A 14 6.81 7.10 33.00
N ALA A 15 7.09 7.98 33.95
CA ALA A 15 7.14 9.43 33.71
C ALA A 15 8.25 9.86 32.74
N ALA A 16 9.31 9.06 32.59
CA ALA A 16 10.37 9.28 31.60
C ALA A 16 9.94 8.87 30.18
N VAL A 17 8.86 8.10 30.01
CA VAL A 17 8.38 7.67 28.69
C VAL A 17 7.52 8.76 28.06
N GLN A 18 7.94 9.24 26.89
CA GLN A 18 7.17 10.23 26.12
C GLN A 18 5.72 9.76 25.88
N GLY A 19 4.76 10.53 26.39
CA GLY A 19 3.32 10.25 26.33
C GLY A 19 2.71 9.82 27.67
N CYS A 20 3.52 9.41 28.64
CA CYS A 20 3.09 9.10 30.01
C CYS A 20 3.11 10.36 30.87
N THR A 21 2.18 11.28 30.60
CA THR A 21 2.03 12.49 31.42
C THR A 21 1.48 12.16 32.81
N ALA A 22 1.64 13.06 33.78
CA ALA A 22 1.13 12.87 35.15
C ALA A 22 -0.36 12.49 35.20
N ARG A 23 -1.19 13.04 34.30
CA ARG A 23 -2.62 12.69 34.20
C ARG A 23 -2.85 11.26 33.69
N VAL A 24 -2.02 10.79 32.75
CA VAL A 24 -2.09 9.41 32.24
C VAL A 24 -1.63 8.44 33.32
N ILE A 25 -0.52 8.76 34.00
CA ILE A 25 0.03 7.95 35.09
C ILE A 25 -0.95 7.85 36.25
N ALA A 26 -1.55 8.96 36.69
CA ALA A 26 -2.54 8.94 37.77
C ALA A 26 -3.79 8.10 37.45
N ARG A 27 -4.14 7.97 36.16
CA ARG A 27 -5.35 7.24 35.73
C ARG A 27 -5.08 5.78 35.35
N TRP A 28 -3.90 5.48 34.80
CA TRP A 28 -3.59 4.20 34.15
C TRP A 28 -2.24 3.61 34.57
N GLY A 29 -1.48 4.26 35.45
CA GLY A 29 -0.12 3.87 35.84
C GLY A 29 -0.03 2.43 36.31
N ASP A 30 -0.82 2.07 37.32
CA ASP A 30 -0.88 0.71 37.87
C ASP A 30 -1.24 -0.32 36.79
N ALA A 31 -2.29 -0.05 36.01
CA ALA A 31 -2.73 -0.97 34.95
C ALA A 31 -1.67 -1.16 33.85
N LEU A 32 -0.88 -0.12 33.55
CA LEU A 32 0.25 -0.20 32.62
C LEU A 32 1.40 -1.02 33.18
N LEU A 33 1.78 -0.81 34.45
CA LEU A 33 2.82 -1.58 35.12
C LEU A 33 2.43 -3.06 35.24
N ASP A 34 1.19 -3.35 35.61
CA ASP A 34 0.68 -4.71 35.68
C ASP A 34 0.70 -5.40 34.31
N ALA A 35 0.33 -4.69 33.25
CA ALA A 35 0.40 -5.23 31.89
C ALA A 35 1.84 -5.51 31.45
N LEU A 36 2.77 -4.63 31.77
CA LEU A 36 4.19 -4.81 31.49
C LEU A 36 4.78 -5.98 32.28
N ALA A 37 4.44 -6.10 33.57
CA ALA A 37 4.87 -7.21 34.42
C ALA A 37 4.36 -8.56 33.90
N ARG A 38 3.07 -8.64 33.51
CA ARG A 38 2.51 -9.86 32.88
C ARG A 38 3.21 -10.20 31.58
N ALA A 39 3.47 -9.21 30.72
CA ALA A 39 4.16 -9.43 29.46
C ALA A 39 5.61 -9.94 29.66
N GLN A 40 6.29 -9.46 30.71
CA GLN A 40 7.68 -9.82 31.01
C GLN A 40 7.80 -11.20 31.68
N ALA A 41 6.74 -11.64 32.37
CA ALA A 41 6.63 -12.98 32.95
C ALA A 41 6.17 -14.05 31.95
N LEU A 42 5.76 -13.65 30.73
CA LEU A 42 5.26 -14.58 29.73
C LEU A 42 6.40 -15.43 29.16
N PRO A 43 6.29 -16.77 29.14
CA PRO A 43 7.32 -17.62 28.56
C PRO A 43 7.38 -17.44 27.03
N GLU A 44 8.57 -17.64 26.44
CA GLU A 44 8.81 -17.46 25.00
C GLU A 44 7.83 -18.27 24.13
N SER A 45 7.40 -19.45 24.60
CA SER A 45 6.44 -20.32 23.93
C SER A 45 5.03 -19.74 23.79
N GLU A 46 4.67 -18.76 24.62
CA GLU A 46 3.36 -18.10 24.62
C GLU A 46 3.39 -16.73 23.94
N LEU A 47 4.57 -16.25 23.49
CA LEU A 47 4.66 -15.00 22.77
C LEU A 47 3.89 -15.08 21.44
N PRO A 48 3.15 -14.01 21.08
CA PRO A 48 2.43 -13.97 19.82
C PRO A 48 3.42 -13.98 18.65
N VAL A 49 3.23 -14.91 17.73
CA VAL A 49 4.00 -14.95 16.48
C VAL A 49 3.54 -13.79 15.60
N LEU A 50 4.45 -12.86 15.28
CA LEU A 50 4.16 -11.81 14.32
C LEU A 50 3.94 -12.45 12.94
N GLU A 51 2.69 -12.48 12.50
CA GLU A 51 2.34 -12.87 11.14
C GLU A 51 2.95 -11.89 10.14
N ARG A 52 4.13 -12.24 9.62
CA ARG A 52 4.74 -11.50 8.52
C ARG A 52 3.97 -11.83 7.26
N ARG A 53 2.93 -11.03 6.95
CA ARG A 53 2.31 -11.12 5.63
C ARG A 53 3.40 -10.88 4.58
N PRO A 54 3.58 -11.79 3.61
CA PRO A 54 4.52 -11.56 2.53
C PRO A 54 4.13 -10.24 1.86
N ARG A 55 5.11 -9.35 1.67
CA ARG A 55 4.90 -8.18 0.82
C ARG A 55 4.46 -8.71 -0.55
N LEU A 56 3.28 -8.30 -1.02
CA LEU A 56 2.83 -8.61 -2.36
C LEU A 56 3.86 -8.02 -3.34
N ARG A 57 4.77 -8.88 -3.82
CA ARG A 57 5.85 -8.44 -4.70
C ARG A 57 5.26 -8.34 -6.10
N ILE A 58 4.90 -7.13 -6.51
CA ILE A 58 4.57 -6.85 -7.91
C ILE A 58 5.80 -7.25 -8.74
N ALA A 59 5.62 -8.15 -9.71
CA ALA A 59 6.71 -8.57 -10.57
C ALA A 59 7.30 -7.34 -11.28
N GLY A 60 8.63 -7.25 -11.41
CA GLY A 60 9.28 -6.07 -11.99
C GLY A 60 8.77 -5.72 -13.40
N ALA A 61 8.34 -6.71 -14.17
CA ALA A 61 7.69 -6.51 -15.47
C ALA A 61 6.35 -5.75 -15.37
N VAL A 62 5.54 -6.04 -14.35
CA VAL A 62 4.27 -5.33 -14.10
C VAL A 62 4.55 -3.91 -13.64
N GLN A 63 5.53 -3.70 -12.77
CA GLN A 63 5.93 -2.35 -12.35
C GLN A 63 6.37 -1.48 -13.54
N ARG A 64 7.20 -2.02 -14.45
CA ARG A 64 7.60 -1.32 -15.68
C ARG A 64 6.41 -1.00 -16.60
N ARG A 65 5.41 -1.88 -16.71
CA ARG A 65 4.18 -1.59 -17.46
C ARG A 65 3.39 -0.44 -16.81
N ILE A 66 3.26 -0.44 -15.48
CA ILE A 66 2.59 0.64 -14.74
C ILE A 66 3.24 1.99 -15.02
N GLU A 67 4.57 2.04 -15.00
CA GLU A 67 5.34 3.27 -15.26
C GLU A 67 5.14 3.76 -16.70
N ARG A 68 5.24 2.86 -17.68
CA ARG A 68 5.00 3.21 -19.10
C ARG A 68 3.59 3.70 -19.36
N LEU A 69 2.58 3.08 -18.77
CA LEU A 69 1.18 3.52 -18.88
C LEU A 69 0.96 4.89 -18.22
N ARG A 70 1.65 5.18 -17.09
CA ARG A 70 1.58 6.50 -16.44
C ARG A 70 2.21 7.59 -17.30
N LEU A 71 3.37 7.30 -17.90
CA LEU A 71 4.07 8.21 -18.80
C LEU A 71 3.22 8.52 -20.04
N TRP A 72 2.77 7.47 -20.74
CA TRP A 72 1.87 7.61 -21.88
C TRP A 72 0.63 8.44 -21.55
N ARG A 73 -0.02 8.17 -20.41
CA ARG A 73 -1.21 8.92 -20.00
C ARG A 73 -0.94 10.40 -19.77
N ALA A 74 0.22 10.75 -19.22
CA ALA A 74 0.61 12.14 -18.99
C ALA A 74 0.76 12.91 -20.32
N GLU A 75 1.17 12.23 -21.39
CA GLU A 75 1.29 12.78 -22.74
C GLU A 75 -0.04 12.76 -23.52
N ALA A 76 -0.86 11.73 -23.32
CA ALA A 76 -2.13 11.55 -24.03
C ALA A 76 -3.25 12.48 -23.52
N ALA A 77 -3.30 12.74 -22.21
CA ALA A 77 -4.29 13.62 -21.58
C ALA A 77 -4.37 15.02 -22.21
N PRO A 78 -3.26 15.79 -22.31
CA PRO A 78 -3.31 17.12 -22.94
C PRO A 78 -3.62 17.04 -24.44
N ARG A 79 -3.13 16.03 -25.17
CA ARG A 79 -3.44 15.84 -26.61
C ARG A 79 -4.93 15.61 -26.85
N ALA A 80 -5.58 14.87 -25.95
CA ALA A 80 -7.00 14.59 -26.03
C ALA A 80 -7.87 15.74 -25.47
N GLY A 81 -7.28 16.74 -24.81
CA GLY A 81 -8.02 17.76 -24.07
C GLY A 81 -8.84 17.18 -22.89
N LEU A 82 -8.39 16.06 -22.33
CA LEU A 82 -9.09 15.32 -21.29
C LEU A 82 -8.27 15.24 -19.99
N GLU A 83 -8.97 15.14 -18.86
CA GLU A 83 -8.34 14.82 -17.59
C GLU A 83 -7.66 13.43 -17.62
N PRO A 84 -6.47 13.25 -17.02
CA PRO A 84 -5.77 11.96 -17.01
C PRO A 84 -6.62 10.81 -16.49
N GLY A 85 -7.45 11.07 -15.47
CA GLY A 85 -8.37 10.07 -14.92
C GLY A 85 -9.44 9.61 -15.90
N LEU A 86 -9.81 10.44 -16.88
CA LEU A 86 -10.78 10.10 -17.93
C LEU A 86 -10.13 9.27 -19.05
N VAL A 87 -8.90 9.64 -19.44
CA VAL A 87 -8.09 8.86 -20.40
C VAL A 87 -7.84 7.46 -19.86
N LEU A 88 -7.22 7.34 -18.68
CA LEU A 88 -6.95 6.06 -18.06
C LEU A 88 -6.91 6.15 -16.53
N PRO A 89 -7.97 5.73 -15.81
CA PRO A 89 -8.00 5.70 -14.34
C PRO A 89 -6.84 4.91 -13.72
N ASN A 90 -6.35 5.33 -12.55
CA ASN A 90 -5.27 4.64 -11.82
C ASN A 90 -5.58 3.15 -11.57
N ARG A 91 -6.85 2.81 -11.27
CA ARG A 91 -7.27 1.41 -11.09
C ARG A 91 -7.08 0.55 -12.35
N LEU A 92 -7.27 1.13 -13.54
CA LEU A 92 -7.10 0.42 -14.80
C LEU A 92 -5.63 0.29 -15.19
N ILE A 93 -4.77 1.23 -14.80
CA ILE A 93 -3.32 1.11 -15.02
C ILE A 93 -2.78 -0.17 -14.41
N GLY A 94 -3.13 -0.45 -13.14
CA GLY A 94 -2.71 -1.67 -12.46
C GLY A 94 -3.29 -2.93 -13.10
N ALA A 95 -4.60 -2.93 -13.39
CA ALA A 95 -5.27 -4.07 -14.01
C ALA A 95 -4.71 -4.42 -15.39
N ILE A 96 -4.51 -3.41 -16.24
CA ILE A 96 -3.95 -3.58 -17.60
C ILE A 96 -2.48 -4.02 -17.52
N ALA A 97 -1.68 -3.43 -16.63
CA ALA A 97 -0.28 -3.84 -16.47
C ALA A 97 -0.14 -5.29 -16.02
N GLN A 98 -1.05 -5.74 -15.13
CA GLN A 98 -1.09 -7.11 -14.65
C GLN A 98 -1.55 -8.08 -15.74
N ALA A 99 -2.61 -7.75 -16.47
CA ALA A 99 -3.13 -8.56 -17.58
C ALA A 99 -2.12 -8.65 -18.74
N GLY A 100 -1.42 -7.55 -19.03
CA GLY A 100 -0.43 -7.48 -20.12
C GLY A 100 -1.00 -7.78 -21.51
N PRO A 101 -2.11 -7.13 -21.92
CA PRO A 101 -2.76 -7.41 -23.21
C PRO A 101 -1.83 -7.11 -24.39
N ARG A 102 -1.95 -7.92 -25.43
CA ARG A 102 -1.15 -7.85 -26.67
C ARG A 102 -1.94 -7.37 -27.87
N ASP A 103 -3.26 -7.37 -27.76
CA ASP A 103 -4.16 -6.85 -28.78
C ASP A 103 -5.36 -6.11 -28.14
N VAL A 104 -6.17 -5.49 -29.01
CA VAL A 104 -7.32 -4.67 -28.58
C VAL A 104 -8.42 -5.52 -27.96
N ALA A 105 -8.55 -6.79 -28.37
CA ALA A 105 -9.56 -7.70 -27.82
C ALA A 105 -9.22 -8.09 -26.38
N GLU A 106 -7.96 -8.44 -26.11
CA GLU A 106 -7.45 -8.69 -24.76
C GLU A 106 -7.55 -7.43 -23.89
N LEU A 107 -7.25 -6.25 -24.44
CA LEU A 107 -7.41 -4.99 -23.72
C LEU A 107 -8.88 -4.72 -23.35
N ALA A 108 -9.81 -4.97 -24.27
CA ALA A 108 -11.24 -4.80 -24.04
C ALA A 108 -11.82 -5.83 -23.05
N ALA A 109 -11.17 -6.99 -22.90
CA ALA A 109 -11.52 -8.01 -21.91
C ALA A 109 -11.13 -7.63 -20.47
N VAL A 110 -10.26 -6.62 -20.28
CA VAL A 110 -9.91 -6.14 -18.94
C VAL A 110 -11.10 -5.45 -18.29
N GLU A 111 -11.49 -5.94 -17.11
CA GLU A 111 -12.65 -5.43 -16.39
C GLU A 111 -12.60 -3.90 -16.19
N GLY A 112 -13.64 -3.22 -16.62
CA GLY A 112 -13.77 -1.76 -16.52
C GLY A 112 -13.15 -0.97 -17.67
N VAL A 113 -12.45 -1.61 -18.62
CA VAL A 113 -12.13 -1.00 -19.91
C VAL A 113 -13.41 -0.93 -20.74
N ARG A 114 -13.92 0.28 -20.95
CA ARG A 114 -15.10 0.50 -21.81
C ARG A 114 -14.67 0.47 -23.28
N ARG A 115 -15.58 -0.01 -24.14
CA ARG A 115 -15.38 -0.11 -25.60
C ARG A 115 -14.78 1.16 -26.22
N TRP A 116 -15.36 2.32 -25.95
CA TRP A 116 -14.86 3.59 -26.49
C TRP A 116 -13.38 3.86 -26.16
N ARG A 117 -12.89 3.43 -24.99
CA ARG A 117 -11.50 3.63 -24.58
C ARG A 117 -10.57 2.70 -25.36
N ALA A 118 -11.00 1.46 -25.59
CA ALA A 118 -10.27 0.53 -26.44
C ALA A 118 -10.24 1.02 -27.89
N ASP A 119 -11.35 1.58 -28.40
CA ASP A 119 -11.44 2.10 -29.76
C ASP A 119 -10.55 3.34 -29.96
N VAL A 120 -10.55 4.27 -29.00
CA VAL A 120 -9.84 5.56 -29.13
C VAL A 120 -8.37 5.45 -28.74
N PHE A 121 -8.06 4.75 -27.65
CA PHE A 121 -6.72 4.73 -27.05
C PHE A 121 -6.05 3.35 -27.10
N GLY A 122 -6.73 2.31 -27.60
CA GLY A 122 -6.25 0.94 -27.48
C GLY A 122 -4.90 0.71 -28.17
N THR A 123 -4.72 1.25 -29.37
CA THR A 123 -3.45 1.15 -30.11
C THR A 123 -2.29 1.81 -29.35
N GLU A 124 -2.50 2.99 -28.79
CA GLU A 124 -1.47 3.69 -28.03
C GLU A 124 -1.16 3.01 -26.69
N ILE A 125 -2.18 2.48 -26.00
CA ILE A 125 -2.03 1.71 -24.77
C ILE A 125 -1.20 0.45 -25.03
N LEU A 126 -1.49 -0.28 -26.12
CA LEU A 126 -0.74 -1.48 -26.51
C LEU A 126 0.71 -1.14 -26.87
N ALA A 127 0.94 -0.03 -27.57
CA ALA A 127 2.29 0.45 -27.87
C ALA A 127 3.06 0.76 -26.57
N ALA A 128 2.45 1.45 -25.61
CA ALA A 128 3.05 1.72 -24.31
C ALA A 128 3.39 0.44 -23.52
N LEU A 129 2.63 -0.64 -23.71
CA LEU A 129 2.89 -1.96 -23.10
C LEU A 129 3.98 -2.77 -23.81
N ALA A 130 4.27 -2.48 -25.08
CA ALA A 130 5.29 -3.16 -25.88
C ALA A 130 6.70 -2.56 -25.73
N SER A 131 6.82 -1.26 -25.45
CA SER A 131 8.12 -0.55 -25.37
C SER A 131 9.03 -1.08 -24.24
N ALA A 132 10.17 -1.69 -24.57
CA ALA A 132 11.07 -2.36 -23.62
C ALA A 132 11.60 -1.46 -22.49
#